data_AF-A0A1B5Z8V1-F1
#
_entry.id   AF-A0A1B5Z8V1-F1
#
_cell.length_a   1.000
_cell.length_b   1.000
_cell.length_c   1.000
_cell.angle_alpha   90.00
_cell.angle_beta   90.00
_cell.angle_gamma   90.00
#
_symmetry.space_group_name_H-M   'P 1'
#
loop_
_entity.id
_entity.type
_entity.pdbx_description
1 polymer ?
#
loop_
_entity_poly.entity_id
_entity_poly.type
_entity_poly.pdbx_seq_one_letter_code
_entity_poly.pdbx_strand_id
1 'polypeptide(L)'
;TMTSARANAQIAESLATFTHLLARGDDPARDGEKRLDRFLKHKPSFFVGGFNPDGAVKWVEEVEIIFDAMECANENKLALGTYMLREEANQWWKNAKLRIEFMKLEQGDMSVAEYAARFESLCAFSPHYNTPEAENDKCVKFESGLRPDIKHIIGFAEIRNFTTFVAKARICDEDGKAKNNYFKA
;
A
#
# COMPACT_ATOMS: atom_id res chain seq x y z
N THR A 1 -31.15 -34.87 31.53
CA THR A 1 -31.32 -34.39 32.92
C THR A 1 -30.85 -32.94 33.00
N MET A 2 -31.54 -32.08 33.77
CA MET A 2 -31.18 -30.65 33.95
C MET A 2 -29.71 -30.44 34.36
N THR A 3 -29.11 -31.42 35.03
CA THR A 3 -27.70 -31.46 35.41
C THR A 3 -26.72 -31.47 34.23
N SER A 4 -27.02 -32.18 33.14
CA SER A 4 -26.15 -32.22 31.95
C SER A 4 -26.15 -30.90 31.18
N ALA A 5 -27.28 -30.20 31.14
CA ALA A 5 -27.37 -28.88 30.50
C ALA A 5 -26.58 -27.82 31.27
N ARG A 6 -26.62 -27.87 32.61
CA ARG A 6 -25.84 -26.98 33.48
C ARG A 6 -24.33 -27.21 33.35
N ALA A 7 -23.89 -28.47 33.26
CA ALA A 7 -22.49 -28.80 33.03
C ALA A 7 -21.98 -28.27 31.67
N ASN A 8 -22.78 -28.43 30.60
CA ASN A 8 -22.42 -27.93 29.28
C ASN A 8 -22.32 -26.40 29.22
N ALA A 9 -23.21 -25.69 29.90
CA ALA A 9 -23.16 -24.23 29.98
C ALA A 9 -21.88 -23.75 30.69
N GLN A 10 -21.49 -24.41 31.77
CA GLN A 10 -20.30 -24.04 32.54
C GLN A 10 -18.99 -24.32 31.78
N ILE A 11 -18.96 -25.38 30.96
CA ILE A 11 -17.85 -25.64 30.03
C ILE A 11 -17.77 -24.55 28.96
N ALA A 12 -18.89 -24.15 28.36
CA ALA A 12 -18.92 -23.10 27.35
C ALA A 12 -18.45 -21.75 27.91
N GLU A 13 -18.84 -21.42 29.15
CA GLU A 13 -18.43 -20.19 29.85
C GLU A 13 -16.93 -20.19 30.18
N SER A 14 -16.40 -21.34 30.58
CA SER A 14 -14.96 -21.53 30.83
C SER A 14 -14.14 -21.38 29.54
N LEU A 15 -14.62 -21.96 28.43
CA LEU A 15 -13.99 -21.83 27.11
C LEU A 15 -14.06 -20.39 26.57
N ALA A 16 -15.18 -19.69 26.78
CA ALA A 16 -15.30 -18.28 26.41
C ALA A 16 -14.33 -17.40 27.23
N THR A 17 -14.18 -17.68 28.52
CA THR A 17 -13.24 -16.98 29.41
C THR A 17 -11.79 -17.24 28.99
N PHE A 18 -11.45 -18.50 28.67
CA PHE A 18 -10.13 -18.87 28.18
C PHE A 18 -9.82 -18.22 26.82
N THR A 19 -10.80 -18.21 25.90
CA THR A 19 -10.69 -17.53 24.61
C THR A 19 -10.46 -16.03 24.79
N HIS A 20 -11.17 -15.39 25.73
CA HIS A 20 -10.98 -13.97 26.04
C HIS A 20 -9.59 -13.70 26.65
N LEU A 21 -9.09 -14.58 27.52
CA LEU A 21 -7.75 -14.46 28.11
C LEU A 21 -6.64 -14.59 27.06
N LEU A 22 -6.77 -15.55 26.13
CA LEU A 22 -5.85 -15.70 25.01
C LEU A 22 -5.88 -14.46 24.10
N ALA A 23 -7.07 -13.95 23.76
CA ALA A 23 -7.22 -12.73 22.96
C ALA A 23 -6.65 -11.46 23.64
N ARG A 24 -6.52 -11.44 24.96
CA ARG A 24 -5.94 -10.32 25.73
C ARG A 24 -4.39 -10.34 25.75
N GLY A 25 -3.79 -11.48 25.37
CA GLY A 25 -2.36 -11.65 25.15
C GLY A 25 -1.90 -11.09 23.80
N ASP A 26 -2.71 -11.32 22.77
CA ASP A 26 -2.41 -11.09 21.35
C ASP A 26 -2.95 -9.76 20.82
N ASP A 27 -2.74 -8.66 21.55
CA ASP A 27 -2.97 -7.32 20.98
C ASP A 27 -1.76 -6.94 20.10
N PRO A 28 -1.89 -6.94 18.76
CA PRO A 28 -0.79 -6.66 17.85
C PRO A 28 -0.27 -5.22 17.98
N ALA A 29 -1.08 -4.27 18.45
CA ALA A 29 -0.64 -2.90 18.69
C ALA A 29 0.29 -2.82 19.91
N ARG A 30 -0.06 -3.51 21.00
CA ARG A 30 0.76 -3.60 22.21
C ARG A 30 2.07 -4.33 21.97
N ASP A 31 2.06 -5.34 21.12
CA ASP A 31 3.28 -6.05 20.70
C ASP A 31 4.21 -5.15 19.86
N GLY A 32 3.65 -4.37 18.94
CA GLY A 32 4.39 -3.37 18.16
C GLY A 32 5.11 -2.32 19.01
N GLU A 33 4.44 -1.77 20.03
CA GLU A 33 5.03 -0.79 20.95
C GLU A 33 6.20 -1.38 21.75
N LYS A 34 6.01 -2.57 22.35
CA LYS A 34 7.07 -3.27 23.08
C LYS A 34 8.29 -3.57 22.20
N ARG A 35 8.04 -3.89 20.92
CA ARG A 35 9.09 -4.15 19.93
C ARG A 35 9.89 -2.89 19.61
N LEU A 36 9.21 -1.77 19.41
CA LEU A 36 9.85 -0.47 19.20
C LEU A 36 10.69 -0.07 20.43
N ASP A 37 10.14 -0.22 21.64
CA ASP A 37 10.87 0.06 22.88
C ASP A 37 12.14 -0.77 23.02
N ARG A 38 12.05 -2.08 22.73
CA ARG A 38 13.22 -2.97 22.73
C ARG A 38 14.25 -2.52 21.70
N PHE A 39 13.82 -2.13 20.51
CA PHE A 39 14.69 -1.64 19.44
C PHE A 39 15.42 -0.35 19.85
N LEU A 40 14.70 0.62 20.41
CA LEU A 40 15.29 1.89 20.84
C LEU A 40 16.25 1.75 22.03
N LYS A 41 16.12 0.72 22.87
CA LYS A 41 17.10 0.42 23.94
C LYS A 41 18.50 0.11 23.41
N HIS A 42 18.63 -0.40 22.19
CA HIS A 42 19.91 -0.61 21.53
C HIS A 42 20.52 0.67 20.93
N LYS A 43 19.80 1.80 21.01
CA LYS A 43 20.22 3.12 20.51
C LYS A 43 20.66 3.09 19.04
N PRO A 44 19.82 2.61 18.12
CA PRO A 44 20.10 2.64 16.70
C PRO A 44 20.37 4.08 16.24
N SER A 45 21.31 4.26 15.33
CA SER A 45 21.59 5.56 14.71
C SER A 45 20.48 5.96 13.73
N PHE A 46 20.19 7.26 13.65
CA PHE A 46 19.31 7.81 12.62
C PHE A 46 20.03 7.91 11.27
N PHE A 47 19.29 7.76 10.18
CA PHE A 47 19.79 8.03 8.83
C PHE A 47 19.10 9.25 8.24
N VAL A 48 19.90 10.26 7.94
CA VAL A 48 19.44 11.57 7.45
C VAL A 48 19.39 11.60 5.91
N GLY A 49 20.22 10.81 5.24
CA GLY A 49 20.35 10.78 3.78
C GLY A 49 21.70 11.29 3.29
N GLY A 50 21.74 11.84 2.08
CA GLY A 50 22.93 12.39 1.43
C GLY A 50 23.58 11.47 0.39
N PHE A 51 24.58 11.99 -0.31
CA PHE A 51 25.32 11.30 -1.39
C PHE A 51 26.51 10.50 -0.86
N ASN A 52 26.27 9.60 0.10
CA ASN A 52 27.30 8.75 0.71
C ASN A 52 26.88 7.27 0.69
N PRO A 53 27.15 6.54 -0.41
CA PRO A 53 26.73 5.14 -0.52
C PRO A 53 27.37 4.24 0.54
N ASP A 54 28.66 4.42 0.84
CA ASP A 54 29.36 3.62 1.86
C ASP A 54 28.79 3.85 3.25
N GLY A 55 28.47 5.11 3.59
CA GLY A 55 27.81 5.46 4.85
C GLY A 55 26.41 4.85 4.96
N ALA A 56 25.64 4.81 3.87
CA ALA A 56 24.34 4.17 3.85
C ALA A 56 24.45 2.65 4.08
N VAL A 57 25.42 1.98 3.44
CA VAL A 57 25.68 0.55 3.65
C VAL A 57 26.03 0.26 5.10
N LYS A 58 26.96 1.01 5.69
CA LYS A 58 27.32 0.85 7.11
C LYS A 58 26.13 1.05 8.04
N TRP A 59 25.29 2.06 7.78
CA TRP A 59 24.09 2.29 8.57
C TRP A 59 23.13 1.10 8.53
N VAL A 60 22.94 0.49 7.35
CA VAL A 60 22.11 -0.72 7.22
C VAL A 60 22.72 -1.89 8.00
N GLU A 61 24.03 -2.12 7.88
CA GLU A 61 24.73 -3.18 8.62
C GLU A 61 24.57 -3.02 10.14
N GLU A 62 24.73 -1.80 10.66
CA GLU A 62 24.56 -1.51 12.09
C GLU A 62 23.13 -1.78 12.59
N VAL A 63 22.12 -1.41 11.79
CA VAL A 63 20.71 -1.66 12.11
C VAL A 63 20.37 -3.15 12.02
N GLU A 64 20.92 -3.86 11.03
CA GLU A 64 20.72 -5.32 10.88
C GLU A 64 21.31 -6.11 12.05
N ILE A 65 22.47 -5.71 12.60
CA ILE A 65 23.03 -6.32 13.82
C ILE A 65 22.03 -6.23 14.99
N ILE A 66 21.33 -5.10 15.14
CA ILE A 66 20.31 -4.93 16.18
C ILE A 66 19.10 -5.83 15.89
N PHE A 67 18.65 -5.90 14.63
CA PHE A 67 17.54 -6.77 14.25
C PHE A 67 17.84 -8.25 14.54
N ASP A 68 19.06 -8.70 14.25
CA ASP A 68 19.48 -10.08 14.50
C ASP A 68 19.60 -10.37 15.99
N ALA A 69 20.21 -9.46 16.76
CA ALA A 69 20.27 -9.57 18.23
C ALA A 69 18.88 -9.59 18.88
N MET A 70 17.88 -9.00 18.20
CA MET A 70 16.51 -8.97 18.66
C MET A 70 15.64 -10.13 18.15
N GLU A 71 16.15 -10.98 17.24
CA GLU A 71 15.38 -11.96 16.49
C GLU A 71 14.16 -11.33 15.79
N CYS A 72 14.36 -10.16 15.17
CA CYS A 72 13.30 -9.39 14.54
C CYS A 72 12.85 -10.05 13.21
N ALA A 73 11.60 -10.48 13.15
CA ALA A 73 11.01 -11.02 11.92
C ALA A 73 11.01 -10.00 10.77
N ASN A 74 11.23 -10.47 9.54
CA ASN A 74 11.37 -9.63 8.34
C ASN A 74 10.20 -8.66 8.11
N GLU A 75 8.99 -9.11 8.41
CA GLU A 75 7.75 -8.31 8.34
C GLU A 75 7.79 -7.05 9.24
N ASN A 76 8.58 -7.06 10.31
CA ASN A 76 8.68 -5.97 11.27
C ASN A 76 9.90 -5.05 11.04
N LYS A 77 10.93 -5.55 10.35
CA LYS A 77 12.16 -4.79 10.04
C LYS A 77 11.86 -3.49 9.29
N LEU A 78 10.93 -3.53 8.33
CA LEU A 78 10.57 -2.35 7.53
C LEU A 78 10.03 -1.19 8.38
N ALA A 79 9.16 -1.49 9.34
CA ALA A 79 8.54 -0.48 10.20
C ALA A 79 9.57 0.19 11.10
N LEU A 80 10.43 -0.60 11.74
CA LEU A 80 11.51 -0.11 12.61
C LEU A 80 12.59 0.63 11.83
N GLY A 81 13.03 0.11 10.68
CA GLY A 81 14.01 0.77 9.82
C GLY A 81 13.49 2.11 9.28
N THR A 82 12.24 2.15 8.83
CA THR A 82 11.57 3.40 8.41
C THR A 82 11.51 4.41 9.56
N TYR A 83 11.26 3.96 10.79
CA TYR A 83 11.22 4.83 11.98
C TYR A 83 12.55 5.56 12.21
N MET A 84 13.67 5.02 11.75
CA MET A 84 15.00 5.61 11.92
C MET A 84 15.39 6.62 10.83
N LEU A 85 14.57 6.79 9.79
CA LEU A 85 14.83 7.78 8.74
C LEU A 85 14.48 9.19 9.21
N ARG A 86 15.32 10.16 8.88
CA ARG A 86 15.13 11.58 9.19
C ARG A 86 15.29 12.42 7.92
N GLU A 87 14.78 13.65 7.97
CA GLU A 87 14.98 14.69 6.94
C GLU A 87 14.85 14.17 5.50
N GLU A 88 15.91 14.30 4.69
CA GLU A 88 15.94 13.94 3.28
C GLU A 88 15.62 12.45 3.06
N ALA A 89 16.19 11.55 3.87
CA ALA A 89 15.93 10.11 3.75
C ALA A 89 14.45 9.77 4.02
N ASN A 90 13.84 10.41 5.04
CA ASN A 90 12.42 10.21 5.33
C ASN A 90 11.55 10.76 4.19
N GLN A 91 11.89 11.94 3.66
CA GLN A 91 11.15 12.52 2.55
C GLN A 91 11.27 11.67 1.29
N TRP A 92 12.48 11.18 0.99
CA TRP A 92 12.72 10.26 -0.11
C TRP A 92 11.88 8.99 0.03
N TRP A 93 11.83 8.40 1.24
CA TRP A 93 11.04 7.20 1.49
C TRP A 93 9.54 7.43 1.31
N LYS A 94 9.01 8.57 1.78
CA LYS A 94 7.61 8.95 1.54
C LYS A 94 7.30 9.04 0.06
N ASN A 95 8.16 9.71 -0.72
CA ASN A 95 7.99 9.84 -2.17
C ASN A 95 8.16 8.49 -2.89
N ALA A 96 9.09 7.64 -2.45
CA ALA A 96 9.29 6.30 -2.99
C ALA A 96 8.03 5.44 -2.83
N LYS A 97 7.36 5.49 -1.67
CA LYS A 97 6.08 4.79 -1.46
C LYS A 97 4.99 5.26 -2.43
N LEU A 98 4.87 6.57 -2.67
CA LEU A 98 3.92 7.11 -3.63
C LEU A 98 4.21 6.66 -5.07
N ARG A 99 5.50 6.58 -5.45
CA ARG A 99 5.90 6.02 -6.76
C ARG A 99 5.57 4.53 -6.89
N ILE A 100 5.75 3.75 -5.82
CA ILE A 100 5.37 2.32 -5.82
C ILE A 100 3.84 2.19 -5.95
N GLU A 101 3.07 3.02 -5.25
CA GLU A 101 1.61 3.07 -5.37
C GLU A 101 1.19 3.42 -6.80
N PHE A 102 1.82 4.43 -7.42
CA PHE A 102 1.57 4.80 -8.82
C PHE A 102 1.79 3.63 -9.78
N MET A 103 2.90 2.89 -9.62
CA MET A 103 3.21 1.77 -10.50
C MET A 103 2.18 0.64 -10.40
N LYS A 104 1.66 0.39 -9.19
CA LYS A 104 0.63 -0.61 -8.91
C LYS A 104 -0.80 -0.11 -9.09
N LEU A 105 -0.99 1.16 -9.46
CA LEU A 105 -2.31 1.74 -9.56
C LEU A 105 -3.11 1.07 -10.69
N GLU A 106 -4.28 0.55 -10.32
CA GLU A 106 -5.30 0.00 -11.20
C GLU A 106 -6.63 0.71 -10.92
N GLN A 107 -7.52 0.74 -11.91
CA GLN A 107 -8.83 1.36 -11.82
C GLN A 107 -9.70 0.67 -10.76
N GLY A 108 -9.69 -0.67 -10.70
CA GLY A 108 -10.56 -1.42 -9.80
C GLY A 108 -12.04 -1.06 -9.98
N ASP A 109 -12.72 -0.82 -8.86
CA ASP A 109 -14.12 -0.41 -8.79
C ASP A 109 -14.34 1.10 -9.02
N MET A 110 -13.27 1.90 -9.09
CA MET A 110 -13.36 3.33 -9.35
C MET A 110 -13.97 3.61 -10.72
N SER A 111 -14.70 4.72 -10.81
CA SER A 111 -14.97 5.35 -12.11
C SER A 111 -13.65 5.76 -12.78
N VAL A 112 -13.66 5.90 -14.11
CA VAL A 112 -12.49 6.43 -14.82
C VAL A 112 -12.15 7.85 -14.36
N ALA A 113 -13.15 8.62 -13.93
CA ALA A 113 -12.93 9.96 -13.38
C ALA A 113 -12.11 9.94 -12.09
N GLU A 114 -12.47 9.09 -11.13
CA GLU A 114 -11.74 8.89 -9.88
C GLU A 114 -10.35 8.30 -10.11
N TYR A 115 -10.25 7.29 -10.97
CA TYR A 115 -8.97 6.69 -11.35
C TYR A 115 -8.03 7.72 -11.98
N ALA A 116 -8.53 8.58 -12.89
CA ALA A 116 -7.75 9.65 -13.49
C ALA A 116 -7.27 10.70 -12.48
N ALA A 117 -8.12 11.10 -11.53
CA ALA A 117 -7.72 12.03 -10.47
C ALA A 117 -6.60 11.43 -9.59
N ARG A 118 -6.73 10.16 -9.21
CA ARG A 118 -5.71 9.45 -8.42
C ARG A 118 -4.42 9.24 -9.22
N PHE A 119 -4.53 8.92 -10.50
CA PHE A 119 -3.39 8.78 -11.41
C PHE A 119 -2.60 10.09 -11.50
N GLU A 120 -3.26 11.21 -11.77
CA GLU A 120 -2.61 12.53 -11.85
C GLU A 120 -1.92 12.91 -10.54
N SER A 121 -2.60 12.70 -9.41
CA SER A 121 -2.05 12.98 -8.07
C SER A 121 -0.76 12.20 -7.79
N LEU A 122 -0.73 10.92 -8.15
CA LEU A 122 0.44 10.06 -7.95
C LEU A 122 1.54 10.28 -9.02
N CYS A 123 1.14 10.59 -10.25
CA CYS A 123 2.04 10.90 -11.37
C CYS A 123 2.88 12.17 -11.10
N ALA A 124 2.39 13.10 -10.27
CA ALA A 124 3.15 14.26 -9.82
C ALA A 124 4.48 13.89 -9.14
N PHE A 125 4.57 12.71 -8.53
CA PHE A 125 5.79 12.20 -7.87
C PHE A 125 6.70 11.40 -8.80
N SER A 126 6.36 11.29 -10.09
CA SER A 126 7.12 10.56 -11.11
C SER A 126 7.46 11.49 -12.29
N PRO A 127 8.48 12.37 -12.15
CA PRO A 127 8.77 13.44 -13.13
C PRO A 127 8.97 12.95 -14.57
N HIS A 128 9.42 11.71 -14.73
CA HIS A 128 9.64 11.05 -16.03
C HIS A 128 8.36 10.86 -16.86
N TYR A 129 7.16 10.95 -16.26
CA TYR A 129 5.89 10.91 -16.99
C TYR A 129 5.32 12.30 -17.31
N ASN A 130 5.96 13.37 -16.81
CA ASN A 130 5.45 14.74 -16.93
C ASN A 130 6.23 15.55 -17.97
N THR A 131 6.85 14.88 -18.95
CA THR A 131 7.50 15.51 -20.10
C THR A 131 6.69 15.28 -21.37
N PRO A 132 6.78 16.16 -22.38
CA PRO A 132 6.09 15.97 -23.66
C PRO A 132 6.46 14.64 -24.34
N GLU A 133 7.72 14.21 -24.22
CA GLU A 133 8.24 12.99 -24.82
C GLU A 133 7.62 11.72 -24.19
N ALA A 134 7.23 11.83 -22.91
CA ALA A 134 6.64 10.73 -22.16
C ALA A 134 5.11 10.66 -22.26
N GLU A 135 4.46 11.52 -23.05
CA GLU A 135 2.99 11.55 -23.13
C GLU A 135 2.41 10.21 -23.60
N ASN A 136 3.08 9.55 -24.55
CA ASN A 136 2.71 8.22 -25.01
C ASN A 136 2.85 7.18 -23.88
N ASP A 137 3.97 7.19 -23.16
CA ASP A 137 4.20 6.27 -22.04
C ASP A 137 3.21 6.50 -20.90
N LYS A 138 2.79 7.75 -20.68
CA LYS A 138 1.73 8.11 -19.74
C LYS A 138 0.39 7.50 -20.14
N CYS A 139 0.03 7.54 -21.43
CA CYS A 139 -1.17 6.89 -21.96
C CYS A 139 -1.11 5.37 -21.78
N VAL A 140 0.02 4.74 -22.15
CA VAL A 140 0.22 3.28 -22.00
C VAL A 140 0.11 2.86 -20.54
N LYS A 141 0.74 3.60 -19.62
CA LYS A 141 0.66 3.33 -18.18
C LYS A 141 -0.77 3.47 -17.67
N PHE A 142 -1.49 4.51 -18.08
CA PHE A 142 -2.88 4.70 -17.70
C PHE A 142 -3.77 3.56 -18.21
N GLU A 143 -3.63 3.20 -19.49
CA GLU A 143 -4.36 2.11 -20.14
C GLU A 143 -4.11 0.76 -19.46
N SER A 144 -2.87 0.49 -19.06
CA SER A 144 -2.51 -0.77 -18.38
C SER A 144 -3.30 -1.02 -17.10
N GLY A 145 -3.70 0.05 -16.39
CA GLY A 145 -4.48 -0.04 -15.16
C GLY A 145 -5.99 0.05 -15.39
N LEU A 146 -6.46 0.27 -16.62
CA LEU A 146 -7.90 0.29 -16.91
C LEU A 146 -8.50 -1.12 -16.79
N ARG A 147 -9.80 -1.16 -16.46
CA ARG A 147 -10.55 -2.42 -16.50
C ARG A 147 -10.61 -2.99 -17.93
N PRO A 148 -10.64 -4.33 -18.07
CA PRO A 148 -10.60 -4.98 -19.39
C PRO A 148 -11.71 -4.57 -20.36
N ASP A 149 -12.92 -4.32 -19.87
CA ASP A 149 -14.08 -3.91 -20.66
C ASP A 149 -13.86 -2.54 -21.33
N ILE A 150 -13.29 -1.59 -20.60
CA ILE A 150 -12.95 -0.25 -21.12
C ILE A 150 -11.71 -0.32 -22.02
N LYS A 151 -10.68 -1.05 -21.57
CA LYS A 151 -9.42 -1.21 -22.29
C LYS A 151 -9.64 -1.78 -23.69
N HIS A 152 -10.48 -2.80 -23.83
CA HIS A 152 -10.80 -3.38 -25.13
C HIS A 152 -11.47 -2.38 -26.08
N ILE A 153 -12.30 -1.47 -25.58
CA ILE A 153 -12.99 -0.46 -26.41
C ILE A 153 -12.01 0.60 -26.90
N ILE A 154 -11.10 1.04 -26.04
CA ILE A 154 -10.20 2.16 -26.33
C ILE A 154 -8.91 1.73 -27.04
N GLY A 155 -8.45 0.50 -26.82
CA GLY A 155 -7.18 0.00 -27.36
C GLY A 155 -7.11 0.09 -28.89
N PHE A 156 -8.25 0.04 -29.58
CA PHE A 156 -8.32 0.20 -31.04
C PHE A 156 -8.10 1.63 -31.54
N ALA A 157 -8.16 2.63 -30.66
CA ALA A 157 -8.09 4.03 -31.05
C ALA A 157 -6.67 4.62 -31.06
N GLU A 158 -5.66 3.87 -30.57
CA GLU A 158 -4.24 4.25 -30.52
C GLU A 158 -3.98 5.71 -30.09
N ILE A 159 -4.71 6.19 -29.07
CA ILE A 159 -4.68 7.59 -28.66
C ILE A 159 -3.39 7.90 -27.91
N ARG A 160 -2.60 8.86 -28.41
CA ARG A 160 -1.30 9.25 -27.84
C ARG A 160 -1.30 10.61 -27.13
N ASN A 161 -2.49 11.18 -26.93
CA ASN A 161 -2.68 12.41 -26.15
C ASN A 161 -3.45 12.09 -24.87
N PHE A 162 -2.86 12.39 -23.72
CA PHE A 162 -3.39 11.93 -22.43
C PHE A 162 -4.78 12.50 -22.12
N THR A 163 -4.98 13.79 -22.37
CA THR A 163 -6.25 14.46 -22.13
C THR A 163 -7.38 13.85 -22.96
N THR A 164 -7.11 13.61 -24.25
CA THR A 164 -8.07 12.98 -25.16
C THR A 164 -8.35 11.53 -24.76
N PHE A 165 -7.31 10.80 -24.35
CA PHE A 165 -7.44 9.42 -23.89
C PHE A 165 -8.39 9.34 -22.69
N VAL A 166 -8.14 10.15 -21.65
CA VAL A 166 -8.96 10.17 -20.42
C VAL A 166 -10.41 10.54 -20.74
N ALA A 167 -10.64 11.53 -21.61
CA ALA A 167 -11.99 11.93 -22.00
C ALA A 167 -12.77 10.77 -22.66
N LYS A 168 -12.15 10.06 -23.62
CA LYS A 168 -12.78 8.90 -24.26
C LYS A 168 -12.98 7.73 -23.29
N ALA A 169 -12.04 7.53 -22.37
CA ALA A 169 -12.17 6.50 -21.35
C ALA A 169 -13.34 6.74 -20.41
N ARG A 170 -13.59 7.99 -20.03
CA ARG A 170 -14.76 8.36 -19.23
C ARG A 170 -16.07 8.05 -19.95
N ILE A 171 -16.16 8.41 -21.23
CA ILE A 171 -17.34 8.11 -22.05
C ILE A 171 -17.62 6.60 -22.09
N CYS A 172 -16.58 5.77 -22.30
CA CYS A 172 -16.73 4.31 -22.31
C CYS A 172 -17.22 3.74 -20.96
N ASP A 173 -16.73 4.28 -19.84
CA ASP A 173 -17.15 3.88 -18.49
C ASP A 173 -18.62 4.23 -18.21
N GLU A 174 -19.04 5.43 -18.62
CA GLU A 174 -20.42 5.91 -18.47
C GLU A 174 -21.40 5.10 -19.34
N ASP A 175 -21.06 4.87 -20.61
CA ASP A 175 -21.87 4.08 -21.54
C ASP A 175 -22.02 2.62 -21.07
N GLY A 176 -20.95 2.04 -20.52
CA GLY A 176 -20.97 0.69 -19.93
C GLY A 176 -21.90 0.59 -18.73
N LYS A 177 -21.85 1.58 -17.82
CA LYS A 177 -22.73 1.65 -16.65
C LYS A 177 -24.19 1.84 -17.04
N ALA A 178 -24.48 2.70 -18.03
CA ALA A 178 -25.82 2.92 -18.54
C ALA A 178 -26.43 1.61 -19.06
N LYS A 179 -25.71 0.87 -19.92
CA LYS A 179 -26.16 -0.43 -20.44
C LYS A 179 -26.44 -1.44 -19.33
N ASN A 180 -25.55 -1.55 -18.33
CA ASN A 180 -25.72 -2.53 -17.25
C ASN A 180 -26.93 -2.22 -16.34
N ASN A 181 -27.29 -0.94 -16.18
CA ASN A 181 -28.48 -0.53 -15.44
C ASN A 181 -29.78 -0.83 -16.19
N TYR A 182 -29.78 -0.74 -17.52
CA TYR A 182 -30.94 -1.11 -18.36
C TYR A 182 -31.29 -2.60 -18.31
N PHE A 183 -30.33 -3.50 -18.06
CA PHE A 183 -30.57 -4.95 -17.98
C PHE A 183 -30.88 -5.45 -16.56
N LYS A 184 -30.83 -4.57 -15.55
CA LYS A 184 -31.13 -4.89 -14.14
C LYS A 184 -32.47 -4.32 -13.66
N ALA A 185 -33.16 -3.54 -14.50
CA ALA A 185 -34.50 -3.01 -14.27
C ALA A 185 -35.55 -3.91 -14.96
#